data_AF-A0A7W1Z091-F1
#
_entry.id   AF-A0A7W1Z091-F1
#
_cell.length_a   1.000
_cell.length_b   1.000
_cell.length_c   1.000
_cell.angle_alpha   90.00
_cell.angle_beta   90.00
_cell.angle_gamma   90.00
#
_symmetry.space_group_name_H-M   'P 1'
#
loop_
_entity.id
_entity.type
_entity.pdbx_description
1 polymer ?
#
loop_
_entity_poly.entity_id
_entity_poly.type
_entity_poly.pdbx_seq_one_letter_code
_entity_poly.pdbx_strand_id
1 'polypeptide(L)'
;MSRRSIGIPCTTVPKSTQGDGLSRLQEIADRRSIPGVLLFSGSGDVLFMNAEAESLSRQIMGDAYDAEARGVWPAEVLELCGSLRTLLDSAENQLVEGQHELRRVTGDGKSPVLLRGFPLVAHT
;
A
#
# COMPACT_ATOMS: atom_id res chain seq x y z
N MET A 1 32.09 -23.43 -34.71
CA MET A 1 31.78 -22.04 -34.30
C MET A 1 31.41 -22.05 -32.82
N SER A 2 32.27 -21.51 -31.94
CA SER A 2 32.14 -21.63 -30.48
C SER A 2 31.63 -20.32 -29.91
N ARG A 3 30.40 -20.30 -29.36
CA ARG A 3 29.83 -19.12 -28.69
C ARG A 3 30.30 -19.10 -27.23
N ARG A 4 31.17 -18.16 -26.88
CA ARG A 4 31.53 -17.84 -25.50
C ARG A 4 30.41 -17.01 -24.87
N SER A 5 29.71 -17.57 -23.91
CA SER A 5 28.80 -16.87 -23.01
C SER A 5 29.62 -16.04 -22.01
N ILE A 6 29.45 -14.71 -22.06
CA ILE A 6 30.01 -13.79 -21.07
C ILE A 6 29.06 -13.79 -19.87
N GLY A 7 29.46 -14.45 -18.80
CA GLY A 7 28.76 -14.36 -17.51
C GLY A 7 28.99 -12.98 -16.92
N ILE A 8 27.91 -12.21 -16.75
CA ILE A 8 27.94 -10.95 -15.99
C ILE A 8 27.94 -11.33 -14.50
N PRO A 9 28.95 -10.95 -13.70
CA PRO A 9 28.92 -11.19 -12.26
C PRO A 9 27.89 -10.26 -11.62
N CYS A 10 26.79 -10.83 -11.11
CA CYS A 10 25.85 -10.11 -10.26
C CYS A 10 26.58 -9.65 -8.99
N THR A 11 26.77 -8.34 -8.88
CA THR A 11 27.32 -7.68 -7.70
C THR A 11 26.38 -7.90 -6.52
N THR A 12 26.88 -8.56 -5.47
CA THR A 12 26.21 -8.67 -4.18
C THR A 12 26.20 -7.30 -3.51
N VAL A 13 25.02 -6.68 -3.42
CA VAL A 13 24.76 -5.46 -2.63
C VAL A 13 24.90 -5.80 -1.13
N PRO A 14 25.58 -4.96 -0.33
CA PRO A 14 25.89 -5.29 1.06
C PRO A 14 24.64 -5.27 1.96
N LYS A 15 24.60 -6.28 2.82
CA LYS A 15 23.68 -6.50 3.91
C LYS A 15 24.01 -5.55 5.07
N SER A 16 23.17 -4.54 5.30
CA SER A 16 23.10 -3.83 6.59
C SER A 16 21.97 -4.41 7.43
N THR A 17 22.37 -4.88 8.60
CA THR A 17 21.58 -5.60 9.60
C THR A 17 20.92 -4.59 10.54
N GLN A 18 19.59 -4.59 10.67
CA GLN A 18 18.84 -4.61 11.95
C GLN A 18 17.36 -4.20 11.77
N GLY A 19 16.45 -5.14 12.05
CA GLY A 19 15.06 -4.84 12.45
C GLY A 19 13.95 -5.04 11.40
N ASP A 20 13.92 -6.12 10.62
CA ASP A 20 13.35 -5.97 9.27
C ASP A 20 12.52 -7.16 8.72
N GLY A 21 11.75 -7.85 9.56
CA GLY A 21 10.74 -8.79 9.04
C GLY A 21 9.65 -8.09 8.21
N LEU A 22 9.27 -6.88 8.61
CA LEU A 22 8.28 -6.04 7.92
C LEU A 22 8.84 -5.43 6.62
N SER A 23 10.10 -5.00 6.63
CA SER A 23 10.77 -4.45 5.45
C SER A 23 10.88 -5.43 4.31
N ARG A 24 11.26 -6.69 4.56
CA ARG A 24 11.41 -7.62 3.44
C ARG A 24 10.07 -7.86 2.74
N LEU A 25 8.98 -7.96 3.51
CA LEU A 25 7.63 -8.05 2.95
C LEU A 25 7.22 -6.76 2.25
N GLN A 26 7.63 -5.61 2.79
CA GLN A 26 7.41 -4.30 2.21
C GLN A 26 8.17 -4.12 0.89
N GLU A 27 9.43 -4.55 0.80
CA GLU A 27 10.23 -4.56 -0.43
C GLU A 27 9.62 -5.47 -1.49
N ILE A 28 9.09 -6.63 -1.09
CA ILE A 28 8.39 -7.54 -2.00
C ILE A 28 7.11 -6.88 -2.52
N ALA A 29 6.32 -6.26 -1.64
CA ALA A 29 5.08 -5.59 -2.01
C ALA A 29 5.32 -4.33 -2.87
N ASP A 30 6.39 -3.58 -2.59
CA ASP A 30 6.74 -2.34 -3.31
C ASP A 30 7.24 -2.62 -4.74
N ARG A 31 7.79 -3.82 -4.99
CA ARG A 31 8.22 -4.26 -6.34
C ARG A 31 7.07 -4.62 -7.29
N ARG A 32 5.80 -4.60 -6.86
CA ARG A 32 4.66 -4.90 -7.76
C ARG A 32 4.56 -3.81 -8.84
N SER A 33 4.44 -4.22 -10.11
CA SER A 33 4.54 -3.32 -11.26
C SER A 33 3.37 -2.35 -11.44
N ILE A 34 2.20 -2.62 -10.84
CA ILE A 34 1.01 -1.77 -10.97
C ILE A 34 0.36 -1.60 -9.59
N PRO A 35 0.20 -0.36 -9.08
CA PRO A 35 -0.46 -0.11 -7.81
C PRO A 35 -1.99 -0.12 -7.94
N GLY A 36 -2.67 -0.62 -6.91
CA GLY A 36 -4.07 -0.31 -6.67
C GLY A 36 -4.22 1.12 -6.15
N VAL A 37 -5.17 1.88 -6.70
CA VAL A 37 -5.46 3.26 -6.30
C VAL A 37 -6.90 3.36 -5.82
N LEU A 38 -7.08 3.90 -4.61
CA LEU A 38 -8.36 4.27 -4.02
C LEU A 38 -8.33 5.75 -3.68
N LEU A 39 -9.39 6.47 -4.03
CA LEU A 39 -9.60 7.86 -3.64
C LEU A 39 -10.90 7.95 -2.83
N PHE A 40 -10.81 8.59 -1.67
CA PHE A 40 -11.93 8.81 -0.78
C PHE A 40 -12.29 10.30 -0.72
N SER A 41 -13.57 10.59 -0.56
CA SER A 41 -14.06 11.90 -0.15
C SER A 41 -13.69 12.16 1.32
N GLY A 42 -13.73 13.42 1.76
CA GLY A 42 -13.55 13.74 3.19
C GLY A 42 -14.57 13.04 4.10
N SER A 43 -15.76 12.74 3.59
CA SER A 43 -16.81 11.98 4.28
C SER A 43 -16.47 10.49 4.38
N GLY A 44 -15.59 9.97 3.52
CA GLY A 44 -15.21 8.55 3.45
C GLY A 44 -15.86 7.78 2.28
N ASP A 45 -16.56 8.46 1.37
CA ASP A 45 -17.13 7.84 0.17
C ASP A 45 -16.03 7.57 -0.86
N VAL A 46 -16.14 6.47 -1.60
CA VAL A 46 -15.16 6.18 -2.66
C VAL A 46 -15.48 6.99 -3.91
N LEU A 47 -14.55 7.87 -4.27
CA LEU A 47 -14.64 8.70 -5.47
C LEU A 47 -14.02 8.02 -6.68
N PHE A 48 -12.99 7.21 -6.46
CA PHE A 48 -12.31 6.48 -7.53
C PHE A 48 -11.70 5.19 -7.02
N MET A 49 -11.78 4.15 -7.84
CA MET A 49 -11.11 2.87 -7.66
C MET A 49 -10.69 2.32 -9.02
N ASN A 50 -9.43 1.89 -9.15
CA ASN A 50 -8.98 1.13 -10.32
C ASN A 50 -9.17 -0.39 -10.14
N ALA A 51 -9.10 -1.15 -11.24
CA ALA A 51 -9.26 -2.61 -11.21
C ALA A 51 -8.24 -3.32 -10.30
N GLU A 52 -7.01 -2.80 -10.21
CA GLU A 52 -5.98 -3.36 -9.34
C GLU A 52 -6.32 -3.19 -7.85
N ALA A 53 -6.89 -2.05 -7.45
CA ALA A 53 -7.35 -1.86 -6.07
C ALA A 53 -8.50 -2.81 -5.71
N GLU A 54 -9.41 -3.07 -6.64
CA GLU A 54 -10.47 -4.06 -6.44
C GLU A 54 -9.88 -5.47 -6.25
N SER A 55 -8.96 -5.86 -7.12
CA SER A 55 -8.26 -7.16 -7.05
C SER A 55 -7.49 -7.31 -5.73
N LEU A 56 -6.75 -6.29 -5.32
CA LEU A 56 -6.02 -6.28 -4.05
C LEU A 56 -6.96 -6.33 -2.84
N SER A 57 -8.09 -5.62 -2.90
CA SER A 57 -9.08 -5.65 -1.81
C SER A 57 -9.67 -7.05 -1.64
N ARG A 58 -9.96 -7.75 -2.75
CA ARG A 58 -10.36 -9.16 -2.74
C ARG A 58 -9.25 -10.04 -2.15
N GLN A 59 -8.01 -9.78 -2.52
CA GLN A 59 -6.85 -10.52 -2.01
C GLN A 59 -6.67 -10.37 -0.50
N ILE A 60 -6.93 -9.18 0.05
CA ILE A 60 -6.87 -8.92 1.50
C ILE A 60 -8.02 -9.63 2.22
N MET A 61 -9.23 -9.56 1.68
CA MET A 61 -10.42 -10.16 2.30
C MET A 61 -10.47 -11.69 2.16
N GLY A 62 -9.80 -12.26 1.15
CA GLY A 62 -9.75 -13.71 0.92
C GLY A 62 -11.15 -14.31 0.78
N ASP A 63 -11.39 -15.44 1.46
CA ASP A 63 -12.68 -16.15 1.45
C ASP A 63 -13.83 -15.35 2.08
N ALA A 64 -13.53 -14.27 2.82
CA ALA A 64 -14.56 -13.38 3.39
C ALA A 64 -15.12 -12.37 2.37
N TYR A 65 -14.60 -12.36 1.13
CA TYR A 65 -15.15 -11.58 0.03
C TYR A 65 -16.40 -12.27 -0.55
N ASP A 66 -17.42 -12.45 0.27
CA ASP A 66 -18.69 -12.98 -0.20
C ASP A 66 -19.52 -11.88 -0.88
N ALA A 67 -20.53 -12.26 -1.65
CA ALA A 67 -21.30 -11.31 -2.49
C ALA A 67 -22.00 -10.19 -1.68
N GLU A 68 -22.23 -10.39 -0.37
CA GLU A 68 -22.77 -9.37 0.55
C GLU A 68 -21.73 -8.34 1.02
N ALA A 69 -20.44 -8.59 0.82
CA ALA A 69 -19.37 -7.62 1.12
C ALA A 69 -19.20 -6.54 0.05
N ARG A 70 -20.04 -6.52 -1.00
CA ARG A 70 -20.04 -5.47 -2.04
C ARG A 70 -20.35 -4.11 -1.41
N GLY A 71 -19.30 -3.33 -1.19
CA GLY A 71 -19.38 -2.00 -0.57
C GLY A 71 -18.69 -1.90 0.80
N VAL A 72 -18.26 -3.03 1.36
CA VAL A 72 -17.46 -3.06 2.61
C VAL A 72 -15.99 -3.19 2.25
N TRP A 73 -15.19 -2.21 2.70
CA TRP A 73 -13.73 -2.24 2.50
C TRP A 73 -13.05 -3.16 3.51
N PRO A 74 -11.86 -3.69 3.19
CA PRO A 74 -11.06 -4.41 4.18
C PRO A 74 -10.85 -3.54 5.41
N ALA A 75 -10.90 -4.14 6.60
CA ALA A 75 -10.72 -3.41 7.85
C ALA A 75 -9.41 -2.62 7.86
N GLU A 76 -8.36 -3.14 7.24
CA GLU A 76 -7.05 -2.51 7.14
C GLU A 76 -7.06 -1.21 6.33
N VAL A 77 -7.93 -1.13 5.32
CA VAL A 77 -8.16 0.09 4.53
C VAL A 77 -8.94 1.10 5.36
N LEU A 78 -10.00 0.68 6.04
CA LEU A 78 -10.81 1.56 6.90
C LEU A 78 -9.98 2.15 8.06
N GLU A 79 -9.17 1.32 8.71
CA GLU A 79 -8.26 1.73 9.78
C GLU A 79 -7.20 2.74 9.28
N LEU A 80 -6.69 2.54 8.05
CA LEU A 80 -5.78 3.50 7.43
C LEU A 80 -6.49 4.83 7.15
N CYS A 81 -7.73 4.80 6.64
CA CYS A 81 -8.55 6.00 6.46
C CYS A 81 -8.82 6.74 7.78
N GLY A 82 -9.13 6.03 8.87
CA GLY A 82 -9.30 6.62 10.19
C GLY A 82 -8.01 7.28 10.72
N SER A 83 -6.87 6.63 10.48
CA SER A 83 -5.55 7.18 10.83
C SER A 83 -5.24 8.46 10.04
N LEU A 84 -5.53 8.46 8.73
CA LEU A 84 -5.37 9.65 7.88
C LEU A 84 -6.28 10.80 8.30
N ARG A 85 -7.52 10.51 8.70
CA ARG A 85 -8.46 11.53 9.20
C ARG A 85 -7.97 12.16 10.50
N THR A 86 -7.47 11.34 11.42
CA THR A 86 -6.85 11.82 12.67
C THR A 86 -5.67 12.75 12.38
N LEU A 87 -4.85 12.42 11.37
CA LEU A 87 -3.76 13.30 10.95
C LEU A 87 -4.24 14.64 10.40
N LEU A 88 -5.34 14.64 9.63
CA LEU A 88 -5.94 15.86 9.06
C LEU A 88 -6.59 16.76 10.14
N ASP A 89 -7.20 16.18 11.16
CA ASP A 89 -7.88 16.92 12.24
C ASP A 89 -6.90 17.56 13.24
N SER A 90 -5.66 17.06 13.32
CA SER A 90 -4.62 17.63 14.18
C SER A 90 -4.15 18.99 13.66
N ALA A 91 -4.48 20.07 14.38
CA ALA A 91 -4.09 21.45 14.05
C ALA A 91 -2.56 21.66 13.90
N GLU A 92 -1.76 20.78 14.51
CA GLU A 92 -0.30 20.73 14.41
C GLU A 92 0.24 20.17 13.08
N ASN A 93 -0.53 19.34 12.36
CA ASN A 93 -0.13 18.74 11.08
C ASN A 93 -0.60 19.56 9.87
N GLN A 94 -1.40 20.61 10.07
CA GLN A 94 -1.87 21.49 8.98
C GLN A 94 -0.75 22.32 8.33
N LEU A 95 0.45 22.34 8.90
CA LEU A 95 1.56 23.18 8.45
C LEU A 95 2.58 22.49 7.52
N VAL A 96 2.54 21.16 7.34
CA VAL A 96 3.54 20.45 6.52
C VAL A 96 2.87 19.77 5.33
N GLU A 97 2.60 20.57 4.30
CA GLU A 97 2.21 20.07 2.97
C GLU A 97 3.20 19.01 2.49
N GLY A 98 2.70 17.80 2.22
CA GLY A 98 3.39 16.80 1.41
C GLY A 98 4.19 15.70 2.13
N GLN A 99 4.16 15.57 3.46
CA GLN A 99 5.03 14.58 4.15
C GLN A 99 4.36 13.50 5.00
N HIS A 100 3.03 13.47 5.08
CA HIS A 100 2.36 12.48 5.92
C HIS A 100 1.95 11.22 5.14
N GLU A 101 2.95 10.45 4.67
CA GLU A 101 2.68 9.09 4.16
C GLU A 101 2.47 8.13 5.33
N LEU A 102 1.32 7.46 5.35
CA LEU A 102 1.10 6.32 6.24
C LEU A 102 1.30 5.02 5.47
N ARG A 103 2.15 4.12 5.97
CA ARG A 103 2.46 2.82 5.35
C ARG A 103 2.00 1.68 6.25
N ARG A 104 1.35 0.68 5.67
CA ARG A 104 0.95 -0.54 6.37
C ARG A 104 1.09 -1.74 5.45
N VAL A 105 1.69 -2.82 5.94
CA VAL A 105 1.73 -4.11 5.23
C VAL A 105 0.60 -4.99 5.80
N THR A 106 -0.22 -5.55 4.91
CA THR A 106 -1.29 -6.52 5.22
C THR A 106 -1.27 -7.66 4.20
N GLY A 107 -2.32 -8.49 4.18
CA GLY A 107 -2.43 -9.71 3.37
C GLY A 107 -1.77 -10.91 4.05
N ASP A 108 -1.75 -12.03 3.34
CA ASP A 108 -1.10 -13.24 3.82
C ASP A 108 0.43 -13.18 3.63
N GLY A 109 1.17 -14.02 4.37
CA GLY A 109 2.64 -14.06 4.30
C GLY A 109 3.22 -14.52 2.96
N LYS A 110 2.40 -15.04 2.04
CA LYS A 110 2.81 -15.45 0.68
C LYS A 110 2.59 -14.32 -0.34
N SER A 111 1.62 -13.44 -0.09
CA SER A 111 1.17 -12.37 -0.98
C SER A 111 0.96 -11.07 -0.19
N PRO A 112 2.02 -10.47 0.37
CA PRO A 112 1.88 -9.23 1.13
C PRO A 112 1.34 -8.10 0.24
N VAL A 113 0.52 -7.24 0.83
CA VAL A 113 -0.03 -6.02 0.23
C VAL A 113 0.45 -4.82 1.03
N LEU A 114 1.07 -3.86 0.35
CA LEU A 114 1.49 -2.59 0.94
C LEU A 114 0.39 -1.55 0.69
N LEU A 115 -0.25 -1.10 1.76
CA LEU A 115 -1.14 0.04 1.77
C LEU A 115 -0.32 1.31 2.03
N ARG A 116 -0.54 2.33 1.19
CA ARG A 116 0.04 3.67 1.34
C ARG A 116 -1.09 4.69 1.34
N GLY A 117 -1.16 5.47 2.41
CA GLY A 117 -2.15 6.51 2.61
C GLY A 117 -1.51 7.88 2.52
N PHE A 118 -2.14 8.77 1.76
CA PHE A 118 -1.72 10.16 1.63
C PHE A 118 -2.92 11.06 1.96
N PRO A 119 -2.83 11.94 2.97
CA PRO A 119 -3.86 12.93 3.20
C PRO A 119 -3.83 13.96 2.07
N LEU A 120 -4.97 14.20 1.45
CA LEU A 120 -5.12 15.24 0.45
C LEU A 120 -5.76 16.44 1.13
N VAL A 121 -5.05 17.56 1.16
CA VAL A 121 -5.63 18.85 1.55
C VAL A 121 -6.43 19.40 0.38
N ALA A 122 -7.59 19.98 0.66
CA ALA A 122 -8.33 20.71 -0.36
C ALA A 122 -7.54 21.98 -0.70
N HIS A 123 -7.09 22.11 -1.95
CA HIS A 123 -6.62 23.39 -2.46
C HIS A 123 -7.85 24.31 -2.62
N THR A 124 -8.00 25.27 -1.70
CA THR A 124 -8.92 26.41 -1.83
C THR A 124 -8.31 27.49 -2.71
#